data_AF-A0A926TDW0-F1
#
_entry.id   AF-A0A926TDW0-F1
#
_cell.length_a   1.000
_cell.length_b   1.000
_cell.length_c   1.000
_cell.angle_alpha   90.00
_cell.angle_beta   90.00
_cell.angle_gamma   90.00
#
_symmetry.space_group_name_H-M   'P 1'
#
loop_
_entity.id
_entity.type
_entity.pdbx_description
1 polymer ?
#
loop_
_entity_poly.entity_id
_entity_poly.type
_entity_poly.pdbx_seq_one_letter_code
_entity_poly.pdbx_strand_id
1 'polypeptide(L)'
;MNGISGIPKNSRHYEMAQRLQEDWSRELLRQATNYCRQAKVETAVSMLSTIPATSQLHDRVTELRQRWSKQAKVLDQAIAAKDAEDWQQAISAIKSLEGSPMYHSLPVQELLQQAMTNLYEPEESLTEIATSDLPAVELSDELQQPDQVLVEIATQDLPTVQPSITPPEKISVSPAPTQQAF
;
A
#
# COMPACT_ATOMS: atom_id res chain seq x y z
N MET A 1 -17.84 15.17 -25.46
CA MET A 1 -16.96 15.90 -26.38
C MET A 1 -17.19 15.35 -27.78
N ASN A 2 -17.66 16.18 -28.72
CA ASN A 2 -17.89 15.78 -30.11
C ASN A 2 -16.54 15.60 -30.80
N GLY A 3 -16.20 14.35 -31.13
CA GLY A 3 -14.95 14.00 -31.79
C GLY A 3 -14.89 14.53 -33.23
N ILE A 4 -13.74 14.28 -33.86
CA ILE A 4 -13.32 14.41 -35.27
C ILE A 4 -14.36 14.16 -36.39
N SER A 5 -15.62 13.85 -36.07
CA SER A 5 -16.77 13.68 -36.96
C SER A 5 -17.04 14.86 -37.90
N GLY A 6 -16.52 16.07 -37.61
CA GLY A 6 -16.65 17.24 -38.48
C GLY A 6 -15.51 17.44 -39.49
N ILE A 7 -14.40 16.69 -39.38
CA ILE A 7 -13.25 16.86 -40.26
C ILE A 7 -13.32 15.84 -41.41
N PRO A 8 -13.20 16.26 -42.68
CA PRO A 8 -13.11 15.34 -43.80
C PRO A 8 -11.94 14.37 -43.61
N LYS A 9 -12.23 13.06 -43.67
CA LYS A 9 -11.26 11.98 -43.45
C LYS A 9 -10.05 12.01 -44.41
N ASN A 10 -10.19 12.69 -45.54
CA ASN A 10 -9.16 12.88 -46.58
C ASN A 10 -8.27 14.12 -46.35
N SER A 11 -8.46 14.86 -45.26
CA SER A 11 -7.65 16.03 -44.95
C SER A 11 -6.46 15.68 -44.04
N ARG A 12 -5.33 16.36 -44.24
CA ARG A 12 -4.16 16.27 -43.36
C ARG A 12 -4.47 16.60 -41.89
N HIS A 13 -5.49 17.43 -41.66
CA HIS A 13 -5.93 17.80 -40.32
C HIS A 13 -6.64 16.66 -39.59
N TYR A 14 -7.28 15.74 -40.32
CA TYR A 14 -7.93 14.57 -39.74
C TYR A 14 -6.91 13.63 -39.10
N GLU A 15 -5.82 13.31 -39.81
CA GLU A 15 -4.76 12.42 -39.29
C GLU A 15 -4.10 13.00 -38.03
N MET A 16 -3.81 14.31 -38.05
CA MET A 16 -3.22 15.00 -36.90
C MET A 16 -4.17 15.02 -35.70
N ALA A 17 -5.45 15.31 -35.92
CA ALA A 17 -6.46 15.28 -34.86
C ALA A 17 -6.66 13.86 -34.30
N GLN A 18 -6.60 12.83 -35.15
CA GLN A 18 -6.68 11.43 -34.72
C GLN A 18 -5.48 11.05 -33.83
N ARG A 19 -4.25 11.42 -34.22
CA ARG A 19 -3.05 11.17 -33.40
C ARG A 19 -3.15 11.87 -32.05
N LEU A 20 -3.57 13.13 -32.02
CA LEU A 20 -3.77 13.88 -30.79
C LEU A 20 -4.82 13.22 -29.87
N GLN A 21 -5.93 12.74 -30.44
CA GLN A 21 -6.95 12.01 -29.70
C GLN A 21 -6.38 10.74 -29.06
N GLU A 22 -5.54 10.00 -29.78
CA GLU A 22 -4.90 8.79 -29.27
C GLU A 22 -3.88 9.08 -28.17
N ASP A 23 -3.02 10.09 -28.34
CA ASP A 23 -2.04 10.51 -27.33
C ASP A 23 -2.73 10.97 -26.04
N TRP A 24 -3.77 11.79 -26.17
CA TRP A 24 -4.57 12.22 -25.02
C TRP A 24 -5.29 11.05 -24.33
N SER A 25 -5.81 10.09 -25.11
CA SER A 25 -6.44 8.88 -24.55
C SER A 25 -5.45 8.06 -23.73
N ARG A 26 -4.21 7.90 -24.21
CA ARG A 26 -3.14 7.20 -23.51
C ARG A 26 -2.77 7.91 -22.20
N GLU A 27 -2.66 9.24 -22.25
CA GLU A 27 -2.32 10.05 -21.08
C GLU A 27 -3.42 10.01 -20.01
N LEU A 28 -4.69 10.09 -20.41
CA LEU A 28 -5.81 9.93 -19.49
C LEU A 28 -5.82 8.56 -18.82
N LEU A 29 -5.57 7.49 -19.59
CA LEU A 29 -5.47 6.15 -19.02
C LEU A 29 -4.33 6.05 -17.99
N ARG A 30 -3.18 6.66 -18.29
CA ARG A 30 -2.03 6.73 -17.37
C ARG A 30 -2.41 7.46 -16.07
N GLN A 31 -3.04 8.63 -16.16
CA GLN A 31 -3.47 9.41 -15.00
C GLN A 31 -4.53 8.66 -14.18
N ALA A 32 -5.56 8.12 -14.84
CA ALA A 32 -6.61 7.36 -14.18
C ALA A 32 -6.04 6.15 -13.44
N THR A 33 -5.05 5.46 -14.02
CA THR A 33 -4.35 4.35 -13.34
C THR A 33 -3.63 4.83 -12.07
N ASN A 34 -3.02 6.02 -12.09
CA ASN A 34 -2.39 6.60 -10.91
C ASN A 34 -3.42 6.93 -9.82
N TYR A 35 -4.56 7.53 -10.18
CA TYR A 35 -5.65 7.77 -9.23
C TYR A 35 -6.20 6.48 -8.62
N CYS A 36 -6.36 5.43 -9.43
CA CYS A 36 -6.80 4.12 -8.94
C CYS A 36 -5.80 3.52 -7.93
N ARG A 37 -4.49 3.64 -8.17
CA ARG A 37 -3.44 3.22 -7.22
C ARG A 37 -3.43 4.00 -5.91
N GLN A 38 -4.03 5.20 -5.89
CA GLN A 38 -4.21 6.01 -4.69
C GLN A 38 -5.57 5.76 -4.01
N ALA A 39 -6.30 4.70 -4.39
CA ALA A 39 -7.68 4.44 -3.97
C ALA A 39 -8.68 5.58 -4.32
N LYS A 40 -8.33 6.49 -5.23
CA LYS A 40 -9.23 7.53 -5.77
C LYS A 40 -9.99 6.98 -6.98
N VAL A 41 -10.76 5.93 -6.75
CA VAL A 41 -11.35 5.10 -7.81
C VAL A 41 -12.42 5.85 -8.60
N GLU A 42 -13.25 6.65 -7.94
CA GLU A 42 -14.27 7.48 -8.59
C GLU A 42 -13.66 8.46 -9.59
N THR A 43 -12.59 9.16 -9.18
CA THR A 43 -11.83 10.06 -10.06
C THR A 43 -11.25 9.31 -11.25
N ALA A 44 -10.66 8.13 -11.02
CA ALA A 44 -10.12 7.29 -12.09
C ALA A 44 -11.20 6.88 -13.11
N VAL A 45 -12.36 6.40 -12.63
CA VAL A 45 -13.50 6.00 -13.46
C VAL A 45 -14.06 7.18 -14.24
N SER A 46 -14.17 8.35 -13.59
CA SER A 46 -14.63 9.59 -14.21
C SER A 46 -13.68 10.05 -15.32
N MET A 47 -12.36 10.04 -15.10
CA MET A 47 -11.38 10.33 -16.15
C MET A 47 -11.50 9.37 -17.34
N LEU A 48 -11.63 8.06 -17.08
CA LEU A 48 -11.82 7.06 -18.13
C LEU A 48 -13.11 7.25 -18.94
N SER A 49 -14.12 7.95 -18.40
CA SER A 49 -15.37 8.25 -19.11
C SER A 49 -15.21 9.30 -20.20
N THR A 50 -14.14 10.09 -20.14
CA THR A 50 -13.86 11.15 -21.12
C THR A 50 -13.17 10.64 -22.38
N ILE A 51 -12.62 9.43 -22.36
CA ILE A 51 -11.99 8.80 -23.53
C ILE A 51 -13.06 8.49 -24.59
N PRO A 52 -12.91 8.96 -25.84
CA PRO A 52 -13.92 8.77 -26.88
C PRO A 52 -14.06 7.31 -27.29
N ALA A 53 -15.28 6.91 -27.69
CA ALA A 53 -15.55 5.57 -28.21
C ALA A 53 -14.79 5.26 -29.52
N THR A 54 -14.36 6.29 -30.25
CA THR A 54 -13.53 6.18 -31.46
C THR A 54 -12.06 5.90 -31.17
N SER A 55 -11.64 5.89 -29.90
CA SER A 55 -10.26 5.59 -29.51
C SER A 55 -9.99 4.08 -29.59
N GLN A 56 -8.79 3.69 -30.01
CA GLN A 56 -8.36 2.29 -30.00
C GLN A 56 -8.34 1.68 -28.59
N LEU A 57 -8.30 2.52 -27.55
CA LEU A 57 -8.32 2.09 -26.15
C LEU A 57 -9.73 1.85 -25.60
N HIS A 58 -10.78 2.08 -26.39
CA HIS A 58 -12.16 2.11 -25.88
C HIS A 58 -12.57 0.81 -25.15
N ASP A 59 -12.31 -0.35 -25.75
CA ASP A 59 -12.68 -1.64 -25.17
C ASP A 59 -11.95 -1.87 -23.84
N ARG A 60 -10.64 -1.57 -23.83
CA ARG A 60 -9.80 -1.68 -22.63
C ARG A 60 -10.28 -0.74 -21.53
N VAL A 61 -10.60 0.50 -21.87
CA VAL A 61 -11.10 1.51 -20.94
C VAL A 61 -12.45 1.09 -20.35
N THR A 62 -13.32 0.49 -21.17
CA THR A 62 -14.62 -0.03 -20.73
C THR A 62 -14.45 -1.17 -19.73
N GLU A 63 -13.57 -2.13 -20.03
CA GLU A 63 -13.21 -3.22 -19.12
C GLU A 63 -12.68 -2.69 -17.78
N LEU A 64 -11.71 -1.77 -17.84
CA LEU A 64 -11.11 -1.17 -16.64
C LEU A 64 -12.13 -0.42 -15.81
N ARG A 65 -13.03 0.35 -16.44
CA ARG A 65 -14.08 1.09 -15.77
C ARG A 65 -15.01 0.15 -15.00
N GLN A 66 -15.45 -0.94 -15.63
CA GLN A 66 -16.30 -1.93 -14.98
C GLN A 66 -15.58 -2.59 -13.79
N ARG A 67 -14.32 -3.01 -13.98
CA ARG A 67 -13.53 -3.64 -12.92
C ARG A 67 -13.32 -2.69 -11.74
N TRP A 68 -12.84 -1.48 -11.99
CA TRP A 68 -12.57 -0.50 -10.95
C TRP A 68 -13.85 -0.06 -10.24
N SER A 69 -14.97 0.05 -10.94
CA SER A 69 -16.27 0.35 -10.30
C SER A 69 -16.72 -0.76 -9.36
N LYS A 70 -16.44 -2.04 -9.67
CA LYS A 70 -16.71 -3.15 -8.74
C LYS A 70 -15.80 -3.09 -7.52
N GLN A 71 -14.52 -2.80 -7.73
CA GLN A 71 -13.54 -2.67 -6.64
C GLN A 71 -13.86 -1.48 -5.72
N ALA A 72 -14.35 -0.36 -6.27
CA ALA A 72 -14.83 0.77 -5.48
C ALA A 72 -15.93 0.34 -4.50
N LYS A 73 -16.94 -0.40 -4.98
CA LYS A 73 -18.02 -0.91 -4.12
C LYS A 73 -17.52 -1.79 -2.98
N VAL A 74 -16.51 -2.60 -3.22
CA VAL A 74 -15.89 -3.44 -2.19
C VAL A 74 -15.13 -2.59 -1.17
N LEU A 75 -14.43 -1.54 -1.63
CA LEU A 75 -13.78 -0.58 -0.74
C LEU A 75 -14.82 0.18 0.11
N ASP A 76 -15.93 0.62 -0.48
CA ASP A 76 -17.03 1.27 0.24
C ASP A 76 -17.64 0.33 1.30
N GLN A 77 -17.77 -0.96 0.97
CA GLN A 77 -18.21 -1.98 1.93
C GLN A 77 -17.21 -2.15 3.09
N ALA A 78 -15.90 -2.11 2.82
CA ALA A 78 -14.90 -2.18 3.87
C ALA A 78 -14.94 -0.96 4.79
N ILE A 79 -15.13 0.23 4.22
CA ILE A 79 -15.29 1.49 4.97
C ILE A 79 -16.57 1.44 5.82
N ALA A 80 -17.70 1.04 5.24
CA ALA A 80 -18.95 0.91 5.98
C ALA A 80 -18.88 -0.13 7.11
N ALA A 81 -18.18 -1.25 6.89
CA ALA A 81 -17.94 -2.25 7.93
C ALA A 81 -17.08 -1.69 9.07
N LYS A 82 -16.03 -0.92 8.73
CA LYS A 82 -15.22 -0.19 9.71
C LYS A 82 -16.05 0.82 10.52
N ASP A 83 -16.92 1.58 9.86
CA ASP A 83 -17.81 2.55 10.53
C ASP A 83 -18.86 1.87 11.42
N ALA A 84 -19.19 0.61 11.11
CA ALA A 84 -20.05 -0.25 11.91
C ALA A 84 -19.29 -1.09 12.96
N GLU A 85 -17.98 -0.87 13.11
CA GLU A 85 -17.07 -1.64 13.98
C GLU A 85 -17.03 -3.15 13.69
N ASP A 86 -17.51 -3.57 12.52
CA ASP A 86 -17.38 -4.95 12.02
C ASP A 86 -16.00 -5.13 11.37
N TRP A 87 -14.99 -5.25 12.23
CA TRP A 87 -13.59 -5.40 11.83
C TRP A 87 -13.34 -6.66 11.01
N GLN A 88 -14.07 -7.74 11.27
CA GLN A 88 -13.95 -8.98 10.52
C GLN A 88 -14.46 -8.81 9.09
N GLN A 89 -15.62 -8.17 8.91
CA GLN A 89 -16.15 -7.85 7.59
C GLN A 89 -15.23 -6.87 6.85
N ALA A 90 -14.70 -5.85 7.52
CA ALA A 90 -13.74 -4.91 6.93
C ALA A 90 -12.50 -5.63 6.38
N ILE A 91 -11.88 -6.52 7.17
CA ILE A 91 -10.72 -7.32 6.73
C ILE A 91 -11.09 -8.21 5.55
N SER A 92 -12.25 -8.88 5.60
CA SER A 92 -12.69 -9.78 4.52
C SER A 92 -12.90 -9.03 3.19
N ALA A 93 -13.49 -7.83 3.25
CA ALA A 93 -13.70 -6.98 2.08
C ALA A 93 -12.36 -6.49 1.52
N ILE A 94 -11.43 -6.04 2.36
CA ILE A 94 -10.10 -5.60 1.92
C ILE A 94 -9.30 -6.75 1.29
N LYS A 95 -9.34 -7.96 1.87
CA LYS A 95 -8.70 -9.14 1.28
C LYS A 95 -9.26 -9.48 -0.09
N SER A 96 -10.54 -9.25 -0.34
CA SER A 96 -11.12 -9.45 -1.67
C SER A 96 -10.63 -8.44 -2.73
N LEU A 97 -9.98 -7.35 -2.30
CA LEU A 97 -9.29 -6.41 -3.18
C LEU A 97 -7.86 -6.87 -3.52
N GLU A 98 -7.36 -7.99 -2.98
CA GLU A 98 -6.02 -8.50 -3.28
C GLU A 98 -5.84 -8.71 -4.80
N GLY A 99 -4.68 -8.30 -5.32
CA GLY A 99 -4.41 -8.26 -6.77
C GLY A 99 -5.00 -7.05 -7.51
N SER A 100 -5.76 -6.18 -6.83
CA SER A 100 -6.13 -4.88 -7.37
C SER A 100 -5.00 -3.85 -7.23
N PRO A 101 -4.90 -2.86 -8.14
CA PRO A 101 -3.90 -1.80 -8.02
C PRO A 101 -4.08 -0.91 -6.79
N MET A 102 -5.27 -0.88 -6.18
CA MET A 102 -5.57 -0.08 -4.98
C MET A 102 -5.27 -0.81 -3.68
N TYR A 103 -5.09 -2.13 -3.70
CA TYR A 103 -4.82 -2.92 -2.48
C TYR A 103 -3.58 -2.42 -1.74
N HIS A 104 -2.53 -2.06 -2.47
CA HIS A 104 -1.28 -1.52 -1.93
C HIS A 104 -1.31 -0.01 -1.69
N SER A 105 -2.47 0.64 -1.85
CA SER A 105 -2.61 2.06 -1.57
C SER A 105 -2.57 2.29 -0.05
N LEU A 106 -2.02 3.44 0.35
CA LEU A 106 -1.94 3.82 1.75
C LEU A 106 -3.30 3.77 2.46
N PRO A 107 -4.40 4.33 1.90
CA PRO A 107 -5.71 4.30 2.58
C PRO A 107 -6.23 2.87 2.83
N VAL A 108 -5.99 1.94 1.89
CA VAL A 108 -6.45 0.56 2.03
C VAL A 108 -5.59 -0.20 3.05
N GLN A 109 -4.27 0.04 3.07
CA GLN A 109 -3.36 -0.58 4.03
C GLN A 109 -3.59 -0.04 5.46
N GLU A 110 -3.83 1.26 5.62
CA GLU A 110 -4.21 1.86 6.90
C GLU A 110 -5.52 1.28 7.42
N LEU A 111 -6.52 1.13 6.55
CA LEU A 111 -7.79 0.51 6.92
C LEU A 111 -7.60 -0.94 7.37
N LEU A 112 -6.76 -1.71 6.67
CA LEU A 112 -6.45 -3.09 7.05
C LEU A 112 -5.73 -3.15 8.40
N GLN A 113 -4.71 -2.31 8.60
CA GLN A 113 -3.98 -2.25 9.86
C GLN A 113 -4.92 -1.88 11.01
N GLN A 114 -5.74 -0.85 10.84
CA GLN A 114 -6.71 -0.44 11.85
C GLN A 114 -7.67 -1.58 12.19
N ALA A 115 -8.21 -2.27 11.19
CA ALA A 115 -9.12 -3.38 11.42
C ALA A 115 -8.43 -4.56 12.13
N MET A 116 -7.17 -4.86 11.81
CA MET A 116 -6.39 -5.88 12.51
C MET A 116 -6.14 -5.49 13.97
N THR A 117 -5.74 -4.25 14.24
CA THR A 117 -5.52 -3.78 15.61
C THR A 117 -6.79 -3.90 16.44
N ASN A 118 -7.93 -3.42 15.94
CA ASN A 118 -9.19 -3.46 16.70
C ASN A 118 -9.76 -4.88 16.85
N LEU A 119 -9.50 -5.79 15.89
CA LEU A 119 -9.92 -7.19 16.03
C LEU A 119 -9.10 -7.95 17.10
N TYR A 120 -7.83 -7.56 17.30
CA TYR A 120 -6.89 -8.26 18.18
C TYR A 120 -6.52 -7.47 19.44
N GLU A 121 -7.15 -6.33 19.72
CA GLU A 121 -7.03 -5.73 21.04
C GLU A 121 -7.57 -6.75 22.07
N PRO A 122 -6.74 -7.23 23.01
CA PRO A 122 -7.24 -8.06 24.09
C PRO A 122 -8.26 -7.20 24.82
N GLU A 123 -9.51 -7.68 24.92
CA GLU A 123 -10.46 -7.01 25.80
C GLU A 123 -9.79 -6.80 27.16
N GLU A 124 -9.85 -5.59 27.70
CA GLU A 124 -9.32 -5.25 29.03
C GLU A 124 -9.84 -6.23 30.11
N SER A 125 -10.95 -6.92 29.83
CA SER A 125 -11.51 -8.01 30.62
C SER A 125 -10.55 -9.20 30.84
N LEU A 126 -9.55 -9.45 30.00
CA LEU A 126 -8.52 -10.48 30.25
C LEU A 126 -7.41 -10.03 31.20
N THR A 127 -7.17 -8.72 31.31
CA THR A 127 -6.18 -8.19 32.29
C THR A 127 -6.72 -8.18 33.72
N GLU A 128 -8.04 -8.16 33.91
CA GLU A 128 -8.68 -8.17 35.24
C GLU A 128 -8.68 -9.58 35.88
N ILE A 129 -8.70 -10.65 35.07
CA ILE A 129 -8.67 -12.04 35.57
C ILE A 129 -7.26 -12.43 36.04
N ALA A 130 -6.21 -11.91 35.39
CA ALA A 130 -4.82 -12.18 35.78
C ALA A 130 -4.39 -11.40 37.04
N THR A 131 -5.12 -10.35 37.43
CA THR A 131 -4.86 -9.56 38.65
C THR A 131 -5.80 -9.89 39.81
N SER A 132 -6.94 -10.54 39.56
CA SER A 132 -7.92 -10.87 40.61
C SER A 132 -7.67 -12.18 41.36
N ASP A 133 -6.68 -12.99 40.95
CA ASP A 133 -6.40 -14.30 41.57
C ASP A 133 -4.93 -14.49 41.97
N LEU A 134 -4.29 -13.42 42.48
CA LEU A 134 -3.10 -13.57 43.31
C LEU A 134 -3.54 -13.64 44.78
N PRO A 135 -3.41 -14.80 45.45
CA PRO A 135 -3.50 -14.80 46.91
C PRO A 135 -2.39 -13.90 47.44
N ALA A 136 -2.76 -12.94 48.29
CA ALA A 136 -1.81 -12.24 49.14
C ALA A 136 -1.10 -13.28 50.02
N VAL A 137 0.06 -13.75 49.58
CA VAL A 137 0.98 -14.50 50.43
C VAL A 137 1.61 -13.45 51.35
N GLU A 138 0.91 -13.15 52.44
CA GLU A 138 1.55 -12.63 53.64
C GLU A 138 2.45 -13.73 54.20
N LEU A 139 3.75 -13.58 54.01
CA LEU A 139 4.77 -14.24 54.83
C LEU A 139 5.75 -13.15 55.29
N SER A 140 5.36 -12.54 56.40
CA SER A 140 6.19 -11.65 57.20
C SER A 140 7.38 -12.39 57.79
N ASP A 141 8.54 -11.72 57.77
CA ASP A 141 9.59 -11.71 58.80
C ASP A 141 10.22 -13.06 59.22
N GLU A 142 11.39 -13.38 58.67
CA GLU A 142 12.48 -13.91 59.51
C GLU A 142 13.85 -13.43 58.99
N LEU A 143 14.59 -12.82 59.92
CA LEU A 143 15.84 -12.09 59.80
C LEU A 143 17.02 -12.89 59.22
N GLN A 144 18.00 -12.11 58.72
CA GLN A 144 19.45 -12.24 59.02
C GLN A 144 20.39 -12.49 57.82
N GLN A 145 20.91 -11.40 57.22
CA GLN A 145 22.30 -11.32 56.74
C GLN A 145 23.25 -11.34 57.97
N PRO A 146 24.58 -11.61 57.88
CA PRO A 146 25.46 -11.56 56.70
C PRO A 146 26.45 -12.75 56.57
N ASP A 147 27.10 -12.92 55.42
CA ASP A 147 28.58 -12.92 55.35
C ASP A 147 29.08 -13.08 53.92
N GLN A 148 30.17 -12.36 53.63
CA GLN A 148 30.91 -12.42 52.39
C GLN A 148 31.74 -13.70 52.31
N VAL A 149 31.83 -14.30 51.12
CA VAL A 149 33.08 -14.97 50.71
C VAL A 149 33.35 -14.68 49.25
N LEU A 150 34.36 -13.84 49.07
CA LEU A 150 35.16 -13.66 47.86
C LEU A 150 35.86 -14.98 47.51
N VAL A 151 36.03 -15.29 46.22
CA VAL A 151 37.33 -15.62 45.59
C VAL A 151 37.12 -15.96 44.09
N GLU A 152 37.88 -15.25 43.24
CA GLU A 152 38.33 -15.56 41.87
C GLU A 152 38.41 -17.06 41.55
N ILE A 153 38.28 -17.56 40.31
CA ILE A 153 39.22 -17.43 39.18
C ILE A 153 38.54 -18.04 37.95
N ALA A 154 38.70 -17.43 36.77
CA ALA A 154 39.17 -18.07 35.53
C ALA A 154 38.72 -17.26 34.29
N THR A 155 39.68 -16.50 33.77
CA THR A 155 39.74 -16.00 32.40
C THR A 155 39.51 -17.13 31.38
N GLN A 156 38.57 -16.93 30.46
CA GLN A 156 38.58 -17.65 29.19
C GLN A 156 38.06 -16.77 28.05
N ASP A 157 39.00 -16.47 27.14
CA ASP A 157 38.92 -16.03 25.74
C ASP A 157 37.56 -15.73 25.07
N LEU A 158 37.43 -14.46 24.62
CA LEU A 158 37.03 -13.91 23.30
C LEU A 158 36.33 -14.84 22.25
N PRO A 159 35.52 -14.31 21.29
CA PRO A 159 35.59 -12.94 20.74
C PRO A 159 34.26 -12.21 20.46
N THR A 160 34.41 -10.89 20.44
CA THR A 160 33.51 -9.85 19.90
C THR A 160 33.05 -10.15 18.47
N VAL A 161 31.74 -10.31 18.26
CA VAL A 161 31.14 -10.20 16.92
C VAL A 161 30.88 -8.72 16.64
N GLN A 162 31.74 -8.12 15.82
CA GLN A 162 31.47 -6.84 15.18
C GLN A 162 30.33 -7.00 14.16
N PRO A 163 29.34 -6.09 14.11
CA PRO A 163 28.46 -5.99 12.95
C PRO A 163 29.24 -5.35 11.79
N SER A 164 29.48 -6.13 10.73
CA SER A 164 30.01 -5.62 9.46
C SER A 164 29.05 -4.61 8.85
N ILE A 165 29.41 -3.33 8.96
CA ILE A 165 28.81 -2.23 8.22
C ILE A 165 29.55 -2.16 6.88
N THR A 166 28.97 -2.70 5.82
CA THR A 166 29.54 -2.55 4.47
C THR A 166 29.32 -1.10 4.01
N PRO A 167 30.37 -0.34 3.65
CA PRO A 167 30.25 1.00 3.09
C PRO A 167 29.63 0.95 1.68
N PRO A 168 28.92 2.00 1.23
CA PRO A 168 28.47 2.08 -0.15
C PRO A 168 29.67 2.16 -1.10
N GLU A 169 29.71 1.20 -2.01
CA GLU A 169 30.65 1.11 -3.11
C GLU A 169 30.54 2.38 -3.97
N LYS A 170 31.68 3.04 -4.18
CA LYS A 170 31.82 4.19 -5.07
C LYS A 170 31.44 3.75 -6.48
N ILE A 171 30.37 4.31 -7.03
CA ILE A 171 30.08 4.25 -8.47
C ILE A 171 31.21 5.02 -9.16
N SER A 172 32.17 4.25 -9.68
CA SER A 172 33.21 4.74 -10.57
C SER A 172 32.56 5.08 -11.90
N VAL A 173 32.49 6.39 -12.19
CA VAL A 173 32.00 6.93 -13.46
C VAL A 173 33.09 6.67 -14.52
N SER A 174 32.82 5.75 -15.45
CA SER A 174 33.58 5.67 -16.71
C SER A 174 32.98 6.64 -17.72
N PRO A 175 33.78 7.55 -18.32
CA PRO A 175 33.32 8.44 -19.39
C PRO A 175 33.19 7.69 -20.72
N ALA A 176 32.08 7.94 -21.43
CA ALA A 176 31.86 7.48 -22.79
C ALA A 176 32.76 8.23 -23.79
N PRO A 177 33.24 7.56 -24.87
CA PRO A 177 34.06 8.21 -25.88
C PRO A 177 33.24 9.13 -26.79
N THR A 178 33.75 10.36 -26.90
CA THR A 178 33.44 11.41 -27.88
C THR A 178 33.30 10.86 -29.30
N GLN A 179 32.12 10.98 -29.91
CA GLN A 179 32.01 11.00 -31.37
C GLN A 179 32.11 12.46 -31.83
N GLN A 180 33.28 12.79 -32.35
CA GLN A 180 33.53 14.01 -33.08
C GLN A 180 32.97 13.87 -34.49
N ALA A 181 32.24 14.89 -34.91
CA ALA A 181 31.83 15.13 -36.28
C ALA A 181 33.05 15.32 -37.19
N PHE A 182 33.02 14.73 -38.38
CA PHE A 182 33.42 15.31 -39.66
C PHE A 182 32.73 14.56 -40.79
#